data_AF-A0A970BET9-F1
#
_entry.id   AF-A0A970BET9-F1
#
_cell.length_a   1.000
_cell.length_b   1.000
_cell.length_c   1.000
_cell.angle_alpha   90.00
_cell.angle_beta   90.00
_cell.angle_gamma   90.00
#
_symmetry.space_group_name_H-M   'P 1'
#
loop_
_entity.id
_entity.type
_entity.pdbx_description
1 polymer ?
#
loop_
_entity_poly.entity_id
_entity_poly.type
_entity_poly.pdbx_seq_one_letter_code
_entity_poly.pdbx_strand_id
1 'polypeptide(L)'
;RTLVEIIGGLKGGNDQISIGIAADGLLRLDKGSKAILRLLKELSDYHREAYKLEIRLRVMDYLSFDAATVITHKDETMRQIKRKFSEAMADRPFYPELIDEVLLEDYSGEGPRLKEGVLKKLNIPKNKQRETIQKVSFKSTLLEGVRMLGSLSFTLGDTHRKLSQNYSFLESSKNSFFNKIRRLIQQMLNKEETDVFYELEYFDPTTAGSKIEELNFTQFMIDLDRKSRFLNSIANRGSVTNQKLEGADEEQLLTVLSKNIEEIQGMHKVLIALDLFFKSEAQREDREKLYGIKPEITGIKNLIVKANQKRHDYISKKEEMDQMKRLGISLDRSP
;
A
#
# COMPACT_ATOMS: atom_id res chain seq x y z
N ARG A 1 -6.38 16.44 -9.57
CA ARG A 1 -7.10 17.58 -8.95
C ARG A 1 -8.12 17.07 -7.92
N THR A 2 -9.06 16.21 -8.31
CA THR A 2 -10.04 15.54 -7.42
C THR A 2 -9.44 14.84 -6.18
N LEU A 3 -8.34 14.09 -6.31
CA LEU A 3 -7.68 13.44 -5.14
C LEU A 3 -7.03 14.44 -4.15
N VAL A 4 -6.55 15.58 -4.66
CA VAL A 4 -5.95 16.64 -3.83
C VAL A 4 -7.04 17.38 -3.05
N GLU A 5 -8.22 17.54 -3.64
CA GLU A 5 -9.40 18.11 -2.97
C GLU A 5 -9.97 17.16 -1.90
N ILE A 6 -10.04 15.85 -2.18
CA ILE A 6 -10.45 14.83 -1.19
C ILE A 6 -9.50 14.82 0.02
N ILE A 7 -8.19 14.96 -0.22
CA ILE A 7 -7.19 15.04 0.86
C ILE A 7 -7.21 16.40 1.56
N GLY A 8 -7.57 17.48 0.85
CA GLY A 8 -7.86 18.78 1.46
C GLY A 8 -8.99 18.69 2.48
N GLY A 9 -10.05 17.95 2.15
CA GLY A 9 -11.15 17.62 3.08
C GLY A 9 -10.71 16.74 4.25
N LEU A 10 -9.91 15.70 4.00
CA LEU A 10 -9.39 14.80 5.05
C LEU A 10 -8.40 15.49 6.00
N LYS A 11 -7.59 16.45 5.52
CA LYS A 11 -6.65 17.24 6.33
C LYS A 11 -7.34 18.13 7.37
N GLY A 12 -8.62 18.47 7.17
CA GLY A 12 -9.44 19.17 8.15
C GLY A 12 -9.98 18.27 9.27
N GLY A 13 -9.89 16.95 9.14
CA GLY A 13 -10.41 15.98 10.11
C GLY A 13 -9.37 15.45 11.09
N ASN A 14 -9.82 15.03 12.28
CA ASN A 14 -8.96 14.49 13.34
C ASN A 14 -8.54 13.01 13.09
N ASP A 15 -9.03 12.39 12.01
CA ASP A 15 -8.66 11.02 11.64
C ASP A 15 -7.31 10.96 10.91
N GLN A 16 -6.26 11.06 11.70
CA GLN A 16 -4.90 10.96 11.20
C GLN A 16 -4.53 9.58 10.62
N ILE A 17 -5.37 8.53 10.77
CA ILE A 17 -5.15 7.25 10.10
C ILE A 17 -5.53 7.36 8.64
N SER A 18 -6.75 7.83 8.37
CA SER A 18 -7.24 8.02 7.01
C SER A 18 -6.37 9.00 6.21
N ILE A 19 -5.89 10.07 6.86
CA ILE A 19 -4.91 11.00 6.26
C ILE A 19 -3.60 10.29 5.90
N GLY A 20 -3.06 9.44 6.79
CA GLY A 20 -1.82 8.70 6.56
C GLY A 20 -1.94 7.69 5.42
N ILE A 21 -3.07 6.96 5.35
CA ILE A 21 -3.35 5.99 4.29
C ILE A 21 -3.52 6.71 2.94
N ALA A 22 -4.23 7.83 2.92
CA ALA A 22 -4.42 8.62 1.70
C ALA A 22 -3.10 9.22 1.19
N ALA A 23 -2.24 9.71 2.09
CA ALA A 23 -0.93 10.23 1.75
C ALA A 23 0.00 9.14 1.19
N ASP A 24 0.01 7.94 1.77
CA ASP A 24 0.78 6.81 1.24
C ASP A 24 0.25 6.37 -0.13
N GLY A 25 -1.07 6.33 -0.31
CA GLY A 25 -1.71 6.07 -1.59
C GLY A 25 -1.26 7.05 -2.69
N LEU A 26 -1.20 8.35 -2.38
CA LEU A 26 -0.68 9.36 -3.31
C LEU A 26 0.78 9.14 -3.68
N LEU A 27 1.64 8.88 -2.69
CA LEU A 27 3.06 8.63 -2.92
C LEU A 27 3.27 7.40 -3.82
N ARG A 28 2.46 6.35 -3.64
CA ARG A 28 2.51 5.16 -4.49
C ARG A 28 1.98 5.43 -5.89
N LEU A 29 0.91 6.22 -6.04
CA LEU A 29 0.40 6.62 -7.36
C LEU A 29 1.42 7.47 -8.14
N ASP A 30 2.10 8.41 -7.48
CA ASP A 30 3.16 9.21 -8.10
C ASP A 30 4.34 8.32 -8.55
N LYS A 31 4.78 7.40 -7.69
CA LYS A 31 5.81 6.41 -8.05
C LYS A 31 5.38 5.54 -9.23
N GLY A 32 4.15 5.03 -9.21
CA GLY A 32 3.59 4.22 -10.29
C GLY A 32 3.51 4.98 -11.61
N SER A 33 3.03 6.22 -11.58
CA SER A 33 2.96 7.08 -12.77
C SER A 33 4.34 7.34 -13.36
N LYS A 34 5.34 7.66 -12.53
CA LYS A 34 6.74 7.82 -12.97
C LYS A 34 7.31 6.54 -13.57
N ALA A 35 7.00 5.38 -13.00
CA ALA A 35 7.41 4.10 -13.54
C ALA A 35 6.77 3.81 -14.90
N ILE A 36 5.47 4.08 -15.07
CA ILE A 36 4.77 3.94 -16.34
C ILE A 36 5.38 4.85 -17.41
N LEU A 37 5.59 6.13 -17.11
CA LEU A 37 6.20 7.08 -18.05
C LEU A 37 7.61 6.65 -18.44
N ARG A 38 8.39 6.12 -17.49
CA ARG A 38 9.71 5.56 -17.76
C ARG A 38 9.63 4.37 -18.71
N LEU A 39 8.75 3.40 -18.46
CA LEU A 39 8.58 2.23 -19.32
C LEU A 39 8.10 2.61 -20.74
N LEU A 40 7.17 3.56 -20.84
CA LEU A 40 6.72 4.10 -22.13
C LEU A 40 7.87 4.74 -22.91
N LYS A 41 8.74 5.47 -22.21
CA LYS A 41 9.95 6.04 -22.81
C LYS A 41 10.91 4.95 -23.30
N GLU A 42 11.21 3.95 -22.46
CA GLU A 42 12.07 2.81 -22.83
C GLU A 42 11.50 2.05 -24.05
N LEU A 43 10.18 1.85 -24.10
CA LEU A 43 9.51 1.22 -25.23
C LEU A 43 9.57 2.08 -26.50
N SER A 44 9.37 3.39 -26.37
CA SER A 44 9.50 4.34 -27.47
C SER A 44 10.93 4.35 -28.04
N ASP A 45 11.94 4.34 -27.16
CA ASP A 45 13.35 4.30 -27.54
C ASP A 45 13.66 2.99 -28.28
N TYR A 46 13.15 1.85 -27.79
CA TYR A 46 13.29 0.55 -28.48
C TYR A 46 12.65 0.56 -29.88
N HIS A 47 11.42 1.07 -30.00
CA HIS A 47 10.75 1.15 -31.30
C HIS A 47 11.46 2.08 -32.29
N ARG A 48 12.07 3.18 -31.80
CA ARG A 48 12.92 4.06 -32.61
C ARG A 48 14.11 3.29 -33.20
N GLU A 49 14.83 2.54 -32.36
CA GLU A 49 15.98 1.75 -32.80
C GLU A 49 15.58 0.58 -33.72
N ALA A 50 14.45 -0.08 -33.43
CA ALA A 50 13.90 -1.13 -34.30
C ALA A 50 13.52 -0.59 -35.68
N TYR A 51 12.91 0.60 -35.75
CA TYR A 51 12.62 1.28 -37.02
C TYR A 51 13.92 1.57 -37.80
N LYS A 52 14.94 2.12 -37.16
CA LYS A 52 16.24 2.39 -37.81
C LYS A 52 16.89 1.12 -38.35
N LEU A 53 16.79 0.01 -37.63
CA LEU A 53 17.26 -1.30 -38.11
C LEU A 53 16.45 -1.78 -39.34
N GLU A 54 15.13 -1.64 -39.32
CA GLU A 54 14.26 -2.03 -40.43
C GLU A 54 14.58 -1.21 -41.69
N ILE A 55 14.84 0.09 -41.56
CA ILE A 55 15.32 0.96 -42.63
C ILE A 55 16.63 0.46 -43.23
N ARG A 56 17.60 0.06 -42.38
CA ARG A 56 18.88 -0.48 -42.86
C ARG A 56 18.67 -1.71 -43.74
N LEU A 57 17.94 -2.68 -43.23
CA LEU A 57 17.74 -3.98 -43.88
C LEU A 57 16.87 -3.90 -45.14
N ARG A 58 15.85 -3.04 -45.16
CA ARG A 58 14.86 -3.01 -46.25
C ARG A 58 15.07 -1.91 -47.27
N VAL A 59 15.77 -0.84 -46.90
CA VAL A 59 15.97 0.32 -47.76
C VAL A 59 17.45 0.53 -48.04
N MET A 60 18.29 0.65 -47.01
CA MET A 60 19.69 1.04 -47.17
C MET A 60 20.55 -0.06 -47.81
N ASP A 61 20.31 -1.34 -47.51
CA ASP A 61 21.05 -2.46 -48.11
C ASP A 61 20.94 -2.53 -49.64
N TYR A 62 19.92 -1.88 -50.22
CA TYR A 62 19.69 -1.79 -51.67
C TYR A 62 20.17 -0.47 -52.29
N LEU A 63 20.78 0.41 -51.49
CA LEU A 63 21.29 1.71 -51.93
C LEU A 63 22.81 1.72 -51.73
N SER A 64 23.54 2.14 -52.76
CA SER A 64 24.99 2.33 -52.67
C SER A 64 25.29 3.82 -52.56
N PHE A 65 26.02 4.17 -51.51
CA PHE A 65 26.23 5.52 -51.06
C PHE A 65 27.71 5.75 -50.81
N ASP A 66 28.26 6.84 -51.35
CA ASP A 66 29.66 7.21 -51.13
C ASP A 66 29.81 7.97 -49.80
N ALA A 67 30.58 7.41 -48.88
CA ALA A 67 30.74 7.94 -47.53
C ALA A 67 31.26 9.39 -47.50
N ALA A 68 32.00 9.83 -48.52
CA ALA A 68 32.51 11.21 -48.60
C ALA A 68 31.42 12.25 -48.95
N THR A 69 30.36 11.83 -49.65
CA THR A 69 29.35 12.74 -50.23
C THR A 69 27.97 12.62 -49.61
N VAL A 70 27.65 11.51 -48.95
CA VAL A 70 26.34 11.20 -48.35
C VAL A 70 25.87 12.24 -47.33
N ILE A 71 26.79 12.76 -46.52
CA ILE A 71 26.46 13.76 -45.49
C ILE A 71 26.45 15.17 -46.08
N THR A 72 27.29 15.45 -47.08
CA THR A 72 27.41 16.76 -47.71
C THR A 72 26.29 17.03 -48.73
N HIS A 73 25.74 15.99 -49.36
CA HIS A 73 24.64 16.04 -50.33
C HIS A 73 23.34 15.45 -49.77
N LYS A 74 23.06 15.74 -48.49
CA LYS A 74 21.98 15.13 -47.70
C LYS A 74 20.59 15.22 -48.35
N ASP A 75 20.27 16.33 -49.02
CA ASP A 75 18.96 16.53 -49.67
C ASP A 75 18.76 15.63 -50.90
N GLU A 76 19.84 15.29 -51.60
CA GLU A 76 19.79 14.35 -52.72
C GLU A 76 19.71 12.91 -52.20
N THR A 77 20.53 12.56 -51.22
CA THR A 77 20.48 11.28 -50.52
C THR A 77 19.09 11.00 -49.94
N MET A 78 18.47 11.98 -49.27
CA MET A 78 17.14 11.83 -48.68
C MET A 78 16.05 11.59 -49.74
N ARG A 79 16.16 12.22 -50.92
CA ARG A 79 15.24 11.97 -52.04
C ARG A 79 15.37 10.54 -52.57
N GLN A 80 16.59 10.03 -52.68
CA GLN A 80 16.84 8.65 -53.12
C GLN A 80 16.28 7.63 -52.10
N ILE A 81 16.53 7.87 -50.80
CA ILE A 81 15.99 7.02 -49.71
C ILE A 81 14.47 7.06 -49.70
N LYS A 82 13.85 8.23 -49.83
CA LYS A 82 12.38 8.37 -49.84
C LYS A 82 11.72 7.61 -50.99
N ARG A 83 12.32 7.66 -52.19
CA ARG A 83 11.86 6.87 -53.33
C ARG A 83 11.91 5.38 -53.00
N LYS A 84 13.06 4.88 -52.51
CA LYS A 84 13.21 3.46 -52.20
C LYS A 84 12.34 3.00 -51.03
N PHE A 85 12.15 3.86 -50.03
CA PHE A 85 11.23 3.62 -48.93
C PHE A 85 9.80 3.43 -49.40
N SER A 86 9.32 4.27 -50.33
CA SER A 86 7.97 4.12 -50.89
C SER A 86 7.75 2.83 -51.68
N GLU A 87 8.82 2.23 -52.21
CA GLU A 87 8.77 0.92 -52.88
C GLU A 87 8.80 -0.25 -51.88
N ALA A 88 9.62 -0.14 -50.82
CA ALA A 88 9.93 -1.26 -49.92
C ALA A 88 9.08 -1.28 -48.62
N MET A 89 8.53 -0.13 -48.21
CA MET A 89 7.89 0.07 -46.90
C MET A 89 6.69 1.05 -46.98
N ALA A 90 5.86 0.91 -48.02
CA ALA A 90 4.71 1.81 -48.26
C ALA A 90 3.66 1.82 -47.13
N ASP A 91 3.62 0.76 -46.33
CA ASP A 91 2.72 0.58 -45.17
C ASP A 91 3.22 1.27 -43.89
N ARG A 92 4.42 1.85 -43.92
CA ARG A 92 5.06 2.48 -42.76
C ARG A 92 5.18 3.99 -42.93
N PRO A 93 5.08 4.76 -41.84
CA PRO A 93 5.36 6.19 -41.88
C PRO A 93 6.85 6.45 -42.14
N PHE A 94 7.12 7.48 -42.94
CA PHE A 94 8.46 7.97 -43.22
C PHE A 94 8.87 9.01 -42.18
N TYR A 95 9.91 8.73 -41.40
CA TYR A 95 10.44 9.64 -40.38
C TYR A 95 11.82 10.18 -40.81
N PRO A 96 11.91 11.40 -41.38
CA PRO A 96 13.17 11.96 -41.89
C PRO A 96 14.25 12.05 -40.81
N GLU A 97 13.88 12.43 -39.59
CA GLU A 97 14.81 12.57 -38.46
C GLU A 97 15.48 11.24 -38.08
N LEU A 98 14.78 10.10 -38.23
CA LEU A 98 15.35 8.78 -37.93
C LEU A 98 16.30 8.31 -39.02
N ILE A 99 16.01 8.68 -40.27
CA ILE A 99 16.86 8.39 -41.42
C ILE A 99 18.14 9.22 -41.34
N ASP A 100 18.03 10.47 -40.91
CA ASP A 100 19.19 11.31 -40.62
C ASP A 100 20.10 10.70 -39.56
N GLU A 101 19.52 10.13 -38.49
CA GLU A 101 20.31 9.38 -37.49
C GLU A 101 21.00 8.17 -38.09
N VAL A 102 20.32 7.39 -38.94
CA VAL A 102 20.93 6.24 -39.63
C VAL A 102 22.11 6.69 -40.48
N LEU A 103 21.96 7.77 -41.25
CA LEU A 103 23.02 8.32 -42.08
C LEU A 103 24.23 8.78 -41.25
N LEU A 104 23.98 9.44 -40.12
CA LEU A 104 25.04 9.86 -39.20
C LEU A 104 25.72 8.67 -38.53
N GLU A 105 24.98 7.67 -38.09
CA GLU A 105 25.52 6.46 -37.46
C GLU A 105 26.36 5.61 -38.44
N ASP A 106 26.00 5.60 -39.72
CA ASP A 106 26.62 4.73 -40.72
C ASP A 106 27.75 5.40 -41.51
N TYR A 107 27.68 6.70 -41.76
CA TYR A 107 28.61 7.40 -42.67
C TYR A 107 29.39 8.55 -42.03
N SER A 108 29.09 8.97 -40.79
CA SER A 108 29.84 10.05 -40.15
C SER A 108 31.09 9.54 -39.42
N GLY A 109 32.07 10.43 -39.22
CA GLY A 109 33.25 10.11 -38.40
C GLY A 109 32.92 9.79 -36.92
N GLU A 110 31.77 10.26 -36.42
CA GLU A 110 31.25 9.97 -35.08
C GLU A 110 30.41 8.68 -35.03
N GLY A 111 30.15 8.05 -36.19
CA GLY A 111 29.28 6.88 -36.33
C GLY A 111 29.61 5.73 -35.37
N PRO A 112 30.88 5.32 -35.20
CA PRO A 112 31.25 4.28 -34.23
C PRO A 112 30.84 4.60 -32.79
N ARG A 113 31.00 5.87 -32.36
CA ARG A 113 30.62 6.32 -31.01
C ARG A 113 29.10 6.34 -30.83
N LEU A 114 28.36 6.77 -31.85
CA LEU A 114 26.90 6.78 -31.83
C LEU A 114 26.33 5.36 -31.72
N LYS A 115 26.85 4.43 -32.52
CA LYS A 115 26.50 3.01 -32.48
C LYS A 115 26.80 2.37 -31.13
N GLU A 116 27.97 2.64 -30.56
CA GLU A 116 28.32 2.16 -29.22
C GLU A 116 27.35 2.70 -28.16
N GLY A 117 26.95 3.97 -28.26
CA GLY A 117 25.94 4.57 -27.39
C GLY A 117 24.57 3.89 -27.47
N VAL A 118 24.12 3.56 -28.68
CA VAL A 118 22.88 2.80 -28.91
C VAL A 118 22.98 1.40 -28.30
N LEU A 119 24.05 0.67 -28.60
CA LEU A 119 24.28 -0.68 -28.07
C LEU A 119 24.33 -0.69 -26.54
N LYS A 120 24.96 0.32 -25.91
CA LYS A 120 24.97 0.48 -24.45
C LYS A 120 23.57 0.69 -23.87
N LYS A 121 22.70 1.46 -24.54
CA LYS A 121 21.31 1.69 -24.11
C LYS A 121 20.44 0.45 -24.28
N LEU A 122 20.63 -0.31 -25.36
CA LEU A 122 19.89 -1.54 -25.63
C LEU A 122 20.42 -2.74 -24.86
N ASN A 123 21.64 -2.65 -24.32
CA ASN A 123 22.24 -3.71 -23.54
C ASN A 123 21.39 -3.93 -22.29
N ILE A 124 20.70 -5.06 -22.24
CA ILE A 124 20.07 -5.54 -21.02
C ILE A 124 21.23 -5.91 -20.09
N PRO A 125 21.45 -5.18 -18.98
CA PRO A 125 22.44 -5.62 -18.02
C PRO A 125 22.08 -7.05 -17.66
N LYS A 126 23.00 -8.00 -17.88
CA LYS A 126 22.88 -9.35 -17.35
C LYS A 126 22.88 -9.17 -15.84
N ASN A 127 21.70 -8.91 -15.30
CA ASN A 127 21.54 -8.66 -13.88
C ASN A 127 21.86 -10.00 -13.22
N LYS A 128 23.08 -10.11 -12.69
CA LYS A 128 23.46 -11.22 -11.82
C LYS A 128 22.55 -11.28 -10.59
N GLN A 129 21.76 -10.24 -10.32
CA GLN A 129 20.64 -10.27 -9.36
C GLN A 129 19.29 -10.73 -9.98
N ARG A 130 19.32 -11.55 -11.03
CA ARG A 130 18.36 -12.68 -11.10
C ARG A 130 18.85 -13.84 -10.22
N GLU A 131 19.59 -13.54 -9.15
CA GLU A 131 19.63 -14.38 -7.97
C GLU A 131 18.20 -14.56 -7.52
N THR A 132 17.58 -15.67 -7.92
CA THR A 132 16.33 -16.19 -7.38
C THR A 132 15.26 -15.10 -7.19
N ILE A 133 14.22 -15.09 -8.04
CA ILE A 133 12.89 -14.76 -7.48
C ILE A 133 12.63 -15.90 -6.51
N GLN A 134 13.24 -15.77 -5.35
CA GLN A 134 13.29 -16.73 -4.32
C GLN A 134 11.82 -16.80 -3.96
N LYS A 135 11.28 -18.01 -3.93
CA LYS A 135 10.20 -18.38 -3.01
C LYS A 135 10.57 -18.03 -1.55
N VAL A 136 11.31 -16.95 -1.27
CA VAL A 136 11.22 -16.12 -0.06
C VAL A 136 9.85 -15.43 -0.10
N SER A 137 8.85 -16.30 -0.03
CA SER A 137 7.98 -16.39 1.12
C SER A 137 7.07 -15.17 1.24
N PHE A 138 6.19 -15.06 0.24
CA PHE A 138 4.91 -14.37 0.41
C PHE A 138 4.24 -14.76 1.71
N LYS A 139 4.28 -16.06 2.03
CA LYS A 139 3.92 -16.61 3.34
C LYS A 139 4.61 -15.91 4.51
N SER A 140 5.93 -15.68 4.49
CA SER A 140 6.64 -14.99 5.59
C SER A 140 6.30 -13.52 5.65
N THR A 141 6.05 -12.85 4.52
CA THR A 141 5.61 -11.45 4.51
C THR A 141 4.25 -11.33 5.21
N LEU A 142 3.32 -12.24 4.91
CA LEU A 142 2.01 -12.29 5.56
C LEU A 142 2.13 -12.69 7.03
N LEU A 143 2.93 -13.71 7.37
CA LEU A 143 3.19 -14.12 8.75
C LEU A 143 3.84 -13.00 9.57
N GLU A 144 4.74 -12.22 8.99
CA GLU A 144 5.32 -11.05 9.64
C GLU A 144 4.24 -10.00 9.94
N GLY A 145 3.36 -9.71 8.98
CA GLY A 145 2.20 -8.84 9.19
C GLY A 145 1.27 -9.33 10.31
N VAL A 146 0.97 -10.63 10.35
CA VAL A 146 0.16 -11.25 11.41
C VAL A 146 0.87 -11.18 12.77
N ARG A 147 2.18 -11.43 12.82
CA ARG A 147 2.99 -11.32 14.05
C ARG A 147 3.09 -9.87 14.55
N MET A 148 3.14 -8.89 13.65
CA MET A 148 3.06 -7.48 14.02
C MET A 148 1.74 -7.17 14.74
N LEU A 149 0.62 -7.71 14.27
CA LEU A 149 -0.65 -7.60 15.00
C LEU A 149 -0.61 -8.33 16.35
N GLY A 150 0.05 -9.50 16.41
CA GLY A 150 0.28 -10.21 17.67
C GLY A 150 0.95 -9.34 18.76
N SER A 151 1.87 -8.45 18.36
CA SER A 151 2.53 -7.52 19.29
C SER A 151 1.59 -6.49 19.95
N LEU A 152 0.37 -6.31 19.41
CA LEU A 152 -0.65 -5.45 20.01
C LEU A 152 -1.34 -6.07 21.24
N SER A 153 -1.14 -7.37 21.52
CA SER A 153 -1.79 -8.05 22.65
C SER A 153 -1.61 -7.29 23.97
N PHE A 154 -0.38 -6.95 24.31
CA PHE A 154 -0.07 -6.22 25.53
C PHE A 154 -0.69 -4.81 25.53
N THR A 155 -0.68 -4.13 24.38
CA THR A 155 -1.22 -2.77 24.26
C THR A 155 -2.74 -2.77 24.44
N LEU A 156 -3.45 -3.75 23.85
CA LEU A 156 -4.90 -3.89 24.04
C LEU A 156 -5.24 -4.31 25.48
N GLY A 157 -4.43 -5.20 26.08
CA GLY A 157 -4.59 -5.59 27.48
C GLY A 157 -4.41 -4.41 28.46
N ASP A 158 -3.39 -3.57 28.25
CA ASP A 158 -3.20 -2.37 29.07
C ASP A 158 -4.32 -1.35 28.85
N THR A 159 -4.76 -1.18 27.61
CA THR A 159 -5.92 -0.32 27.27
C THR A 159 -7.18 -0.79 28.00
N HIS A 160 -7.47 -2.10 27.96
CA HIS A 160 -8.58 -2.69 28.69
C HIS A 160 -8.48 -2.38 30.19
N ARG A 161 -7.32 -2.63 30.80
CA ARG A 161 -7.08 -2.35 32.23
C ARG A 161 -7.35 -0.88 32.57
N LYS A 162 -6.84 0.06 31.77
CA LYS A 162 -7.03 1.51 31.98
C LYS A 162 -8.49 1.93 31.83
N LEU A 163 -9.20 1.41 30.82
CA LEU A 163 -10.63 1.68 30.64
C LEU A 163 -11.47 1.12 31.78
N SER A 164 -11.17 -0.08 32.29
CA SER A 164 -11.84 -0.63 33.48
C SER A 164 -11.60 0.25 34.71
N GLN A 165 -10.38 0.76 34.90
CA GLN A 165 -10.06 1.67 36.00
C GLN A 165 -10.81 2.99 35.88
N ASN A 166 -10.90 3.57 34.67
CA ASN A 166 -11.65 4.79 34.42
C ASN A 166 -13.16 4.59 34.66
N TYR A 167 -13.71 3.44 34.24
CA TYR A 167 -15.09 3.05 34.52
C TYR A 167 -15.35 2.98 36.04
N SER A 168 -14.52 2.25 36.80
CA SER A 168 -14.67 2.17 38.26
C SER A 168 -14.53 3.52 38.94
N PHE A 169 -13.64 4.38 38.45
CA PHE A 169 -13.47 5.73 38.96
C PHE A 169 -14.74 6.58 38.78
N LEU A 170 -15.31 6.62 37.57
CA LEU A 170 -16.54 7.35 37.31
C LEU A 170 -17.73 6.79 38.11
N GLU A 171 -17.84 5.47 38.25
CA GLU A 171 -18.89 4.84 39.06
C GLU A 171 -18.75 5.20 40.55
N SER A 172 -17.52 5.24 41.08
CA SER A 172 -17.24 5.61 42.46
C SER A 172 -17.36 7.11 42.76
N SER A 173 -17.31 7.97 41.73
CA SER A 173 -17.49 9.42 41.86
C SER A 173 -18.99 9.83 41.80
N LYS A 174 -19.84 9.10 41.07
CA LYS A 174 -21.32 9.33 41.00
C LYS A 174 -22.10 8.83 42.25
N ASN A 175 -21.46 8.83 43.42
CA ASN A 175 -21.72 7.94 44.56
C ASN A 175 -22.93 8.23 45.47
N SER A 176 -24.10 8.61 44.96
CA SER A 176 -25.30 8.64 45.84
C SER A 176 -26.62 8.27 45.20
N PHE A 177 -26.84 8.60 43.92
CA PHE A 177 -28.16 8.42 43.31
C PHE A 177 -28.27 7.11 42.53
N PHE A 178 -27.29 6.81 41.67
CA PHE A 178 -27.31 5.61 40.82
C PHE A 178 -27.08 4.30 41.59
N ASN A 179 -26.29 4.31 42.66
CA ASN A 179 -26.03 3.12 43.47
C ASN A 179 -27.27 2.61 44.23
N LYS A 180 -28.22 3.51 44.56
CA LYS A 180 -29.51 3.11 45.16
C LYS A 180 -30.45 2.51 44.11
N ILE A 181 -30.46 3.06 42.91
CA ILE A 181 -31.29 2.57 41.79
C ILE A 181 -30.78 1.22 41.29
N ARG A 182 -29.46 1.05 41.14
CA ARG A 182 -28.82 -0.21 40.73
C ARG A 182 -29.05 -1.35 41.73
N ARG A 183 -28.98 -1.07 43.05
CA ARG A 183 -29.29 -2.07 44.09
C ARG A 183 -30.76 -2.51 44.07
N LEU A 184 -31.69 -1.59 43.82
CA LEU A 184 -33.12 -1.89 43.72
C LEU A 184 -33.45 -2.77 42.50
N ILE A 185 -32.77 -2.54 41.37
CA ILE A 185 -32.95 -3.33 40.15
C ILE A 185 -32.29 -4.72 40.27
N GLN A 186 -31.07 -4.79 40.83
CA GLN A 186 -30.37 -6.06 41.11
C GLN A 186 -31.11 -6.96 42.11
N GLN A 187 -31.89 -6.39 43.04
CA GLN A 187 -32.69 -7.17 43.97
C GLN A 187 -34.00 -7.69 43.36
N MET A 188 -34.48 -7.10 42.26
CA MET A 188 -35.69 -7.54 41.56
C MET A 188 -35.41 -8.52 40.39
N LEU A 189 -34.21 -8.52 39.82
CA LEU A 189 -33.81 -9.39 38.72
C LEU A 189 -32.58 -10.24 39.12
N ASN A 190 -32.85 -11.49 39.47
CA ASN A 190 -31.85 -12.47 39.84
C ASN A 190 -31.00 -12.87 38.60
N LYS A 191 -29.81 -12.27 38.47
CA LYS A 191 -28.66 -12.57 37.58
C LYS A 191 -28.42 -11.66 36.35
N GLU A 192 -27.11 -11.52 36.14
CA GLU A 192 -26.31 -10.92 35.05
C GLU A 192 -25.96 -9.44 35.20
N GLU A 193 -24.67 -9.16 35.00
CA GLU A 193 -24.06 -7.84 35.07
C GLU A 193 -24.84 -6.91 34.15
N THR A 194 -25.43 -5.85 34.70
CA THR A 194 -26.20 -4.88 33.90
C THR A 194 -25.32 -4.28 32.83
N ASP A 195 -25.69 -4.48 31.55
CA ASP A 195 -25.04 -3.85 30.41
C ASP A 195 -24.97 -2.33 30.59
N VAL A 196 -23.80 -1.75 30.33
CA VAL A 196 -23.55 -0.31 30.42
C VAL A 196 -23.50 0.25 29.01
N PHE A 197 -24.32 1.26 28.74
CA PHE A 197 -24.36 1.95 27.45
C PHE A 197 -23.81 3.38 27.59
N TYR A 198 -23.01 3.80 26.62
CA TYR A 198 -22.50 5.17 26.51
C TYR A 198 -22.87 5.78 25.17
N GLU A 199 -23.34 7.03 25.19
CA GLU A 199 -23.48 7.82 23.98
C GLU A 199 -22.12 8.41 23.63
N LEU A 200 -21.53 7.92 22.54
CA LEU A 200 -20.21 8.33 22.10
C LEU A 200 -20.31 9.22 20.87
N GLU A 201 -19.58 10.33 20.92
CA GLU A 201 -19.42 11.23 19.79
C GLU A 201 -18.28 10.72 18.89
N TYR A 202 -18.66 10.18 17.74
CA TYR A 202 -17.74 9.78 16.68
C TYR A 202 -17.55 10.94 15.69
N PHE A 203 -16.31 11.17 15.30
CA PHE A 203 -16.01 12.12 14.23
C PHE A 203 -16.16 11.41 12.87
N ASP A 204 -17.06 11.89 12.00
CA ASP A 204 -17.20 11.39 10.64
C ASP A 204 -16.33 12.21 9.67
N PRO A 205 -15.26 11.62 9.09
CA PRO A 205 -14.37 12.32 8.19
C PRO A 205 -15.00 12.63 6.82
N THR A 206 -16.12 12.01 6.46
CA THR A 206 -16.79 12.24 5.17
C THR A 206 -17.78 13.39 5.18
N THR A 207 -18.47 13.61 6.31
CA THR A 207 -19.46 14.69 6.46
C THR A 207 -18.93 15.89 7.25
N ALA A 208 -17.73 15.78 7.85
CA ALA A 208 -17.15 16.76 8.77
C ALA A 208 -18.05 17.10 9.97
N GLY A 209 -19.03 16.24 10.27
CA GLY A 209 -19.92 16.33 11.41
C GLY A 209 -19.57 15.31 12.48
N SER A 210 -20.10 15.51 13.68
CA SER A 210 -20.09 14.48 14.71
C SER A 210 -21.37 13.67 14.67
N LYS A 211 -21.21 12.35 14.85
CA LYS A 211 -22.32 11.42 14.98
C LYS A 211 -22.31 10.82 16.37
N ILE A 212 -23.43 10.94 17.08
CA ILE A 212 -23.62 10.29 18.37
C ILE A 212 -24.10 8.86 18.08
N GLU A 213 -23.38 7.87 18.58
CA GLU A 213 -23.79 6.47 18.54
C GLU A 213 -23.76 5.87 19.95
N GLU A 214 -24.74 5.03 20.24
CA GLU A 214 -24.80 4.29 21.50
C GLU A 214 -23.84 3.08 21.43
N LEU A 215 -22.92 3.00 22.38
CA LEU A 215 -21.99 1.89 22.56
C LEU A 215 -22.38 1.06 23.78
N ASN A 216 -22.59 -0.24 23.60
CA ASN A 216 -22.55 -1.18 24.72
C ASN A 216 -21.09 -1.35 25.20
N PHE A 217 -20.74 -0.65 26.27
CA PHE A 217 -19.41 -0.64 26.86
C PHE A 217 -19.04 -2.00 27.45
N THR A 218 -19.98 -2.69 28.10
CA THR A 218 -19.76 -4.03 28.66
C THR A 218 -19.32 -5.01 27.58
N GLN A 219 -20.08 -5.06 26.47
CA GLN A 219 -19.76 -5.92 25.34
C GLN A 219 -18.44 -5.52 24.67
N PHE A 220 -18.18 -4.22 24.50
CA PHE A 220 -16.92 -3.74 23.94
C PHE A 220 -15.71 -4.17 24.77
N MET A 221 -15.78 -4.08 26.10
CA MET A 221 -14.70 -4.51 26.99
C MET A 221 -14.43 -6.02 26.89
N ILE A 222 -15.50 -6.83 26.82
CA ILE A 222 -15.40 -8.28 26.57
C ILE A 222 -14.70 -8.55 25.25
N ASP A 223 -15.07 -7.85 24.18
CA ASP A 223 -14.48 -8.07 22.86
C ASP A 223 -13.02 -7.58 22.78
N LEU A 224 -12.69 -6.48 23.49
CA LEU A 224 -11.32 -5.99 23.62
C LEU A 224 -10.42 -6.99 24.35
N ASP A 225 -10.89 -7.58 25.46
CA ASP A 225 -10.15 -8.64 26.18
C ASP A 225 -10.00 -9.91 25.33
N ARG A 226 -11.09 -10.38 24.71
CA ARG A 226 -11.06 -11.53 23.78
C ARG A 226 -10.05 -11.31 22.67
N LYS A 227 -10.03 -10.11 22.08
CA LYS A 227 -9.09 -9.75 21.02
C LYS A 227 -7.65 -9.71 21.52
N SER A 228 -7.41 -9.11 22.69
CA SER A 228 -6.09 -9.10 23.34
C SER A 228 -5.54 -10.53 23.52
N ARG A 229 -6.36 -11.44 24.06
CA ARG A 229 -6.00 -12.85 24.25
C ARG A 229 -5.73 -13.58 22.93
N PHE A 230 -6.54 -13.33 21.91
CA PHE A 230 -6.32 -13.89 20.58
C PHE A 230 -5.01 -13.39 19.96
N LEU A 231 -4.70 -12.10 20.04
CA LEU A 231 -3.42 -11.58 19.55
C LEU A 231 -2.24 -12.14 20.36
N ASN A 232 -2.44 -12.38 21.66
CA ASN A 232 -1.43 -13.04 22.47
C ASN A 232 -1.19 -14.50 22.03
N SER A 233 -2.24 -15.23 21.64
CA SER A 233 -2.07 -16.57 21.08
C SER A 233 -1.32 -16.52 19.74
N ILE A 234 -1.53 -15.50 18.91
CA ILE A 234 -0.71 -15.28 17.70
C ILE A 234 0.76 -15.02 18.05
N ALA A 235 1.05 -14.19 19.06
CA ALA A 235 2.42 -13.86 19.45
C ALA A 235 3.18 -15.04 20.05
N ASN A 236 2.50 -15.93 20.75
CA ASN A 236 3.10 -17.09 21.40
C ASN A 236 3.34 -18.24 20.41
N ARG A 237 4.61 -18.52 20.12
CA ARG A 237 5.05 -19.61 19.21
C ARG A 237 4.60 -21.00 19.65
N GLY A 238 4.35 -21.21 20.94
CA GLY A 238 3.86 -22.48 21.47
C GLY A 238 2.35 -22.68 21.37
N SER A 239 1.59 -21.68 20.90
CA SER A 239 0.12 -21.77 20.87
C SER A 239 -0.38 -22.55 19.65
N VAL A 240 -1.53 -23.22 19.82
CA VAL A 240 -2.24 -23.89 18.72
C VAL A 240 -2.61 -22.90 17.61
N THR A 241 -2.95 -21.66 17.95
CA THR A 241 -3.26 -20.61 16.96
C THR A 241 -2.01 -20.28 16.12
N ASN A 242 -0.85 -20.12 16.75
CA ASN A 242 0.38 -19.83 16.04
C ASN A 242 0.79 -20.99 15.13
N GLN A 243 0.73 -22.22 15.61
CA GLN A 243 1.00 -23.43 14.81
C GLN A 243 0.06 -23.54 13.60
N LYS A 244 -1.24 -23.24 13.78
CA LYS A 244 -2.20 -23.20 12.66
C LYS A 244 -1.84 -22.14 11.64
N LEU A 245 -1.39 -20.96 12.06
CA LEU A 245 -0.95 -19.89 11.15
C LEU A 245 0.34 -20.27 10.42
N GLU A 246 1.28 -20.93 11.08
CA GLU A 246 2.50 -21.42 10.43
C GLU A 246 2.19 -22.52 9.40
N GLY A 247 1.16 -23.33 9.63
CA GLY A 247 0.65 -24.34 8.68
C GLY A 247 -0.22 -23.79 7.55
N ALA A 248 -0.83 -22.60 7.72
CA ALA A 248 -1.78 -22.03 6.79
C ALA A 248 -1.19 -21.71 5.40
N ASP A 249 -2.05 -21.72 4.38
CA ASP A 249 -1.70 -21.23 3.05
C ASP A 249 -1.71 -19.69 2.98
N GLU A 250 -1.26 -19.14 1.85
CA GLU A 250 -1.13 -17.69 1.67
C GLU A 250 -2.48 -16.97 1.63
N GLU A 251 -3.53 -17.59 1.13
CA GLU A 251 -4.87 -16.99 1.02
C GLU A 251 -5.55 -16.94 2.39
N GLN A 252 -5.41 -18.00 3.17
CA GLN A 252 -5.82 -18.07 4.57
C GLN A 252 -5.10 -17.01 5.40
N LEU A 253 -3.77 -16.88 5.25
CA LEU A 253 -2.99 -15.87 5.96
C LEU A 253 -3.40 -14.44 5.57
N LEU A 254 -3.65 -14.18 4.29
CA LEU A 254 -4.16 -12.89 3.83
C LEU A 254 -5.52 -12.56 4.45
N THR A 255 -6.41 -13.55 4.50
CA THR A 255 -7.75 -13.41 5.07
C THR A 255 -7.68 -13.10 6.56
N VAL A 256 -6.88 -13.86 7.30
CA VAL A 256 -6.64 -13.61 8.73
C VAL A 256 -6.06 -12.22 8.94
N LEU A 257 -5.02 -11.84 8.18
CA LEU A 257 -4.40 -10.53 8.30
C LEU A 257 -5.39 -9.40 8.03
N SER A 258 -6.16 -9.49 6.94
CA SER A 258 -7.13 -8.47 6.53
C SER A 258 -8.25 -8.30 7.56
N LYS A 259 -8.86 -9.41 7.99
CA LYS A 259 -9.93 -9.40 8.99
C LYS A 259 -9.45 -8.80 10.31
N ASN A 260 -8.24 -9.17 10.75
CA ASN A 260 -7.69 -8.64 11.99
C ASN A 260 -7.34 -7.14 11.90
N ILE A 261 -6.86 -6.66 10.75
CA ILE A 261 -6.65 -5.21 10.52
C ILE A 261 -7.98 -4.47 10.67
N GLU A 262 -9.04 -4.94 10.02
CA GLU A 262 -10.36 -4.30 10.03
C GLU A 262 -10.98 -4.25 11.44
N GLU A 263 -10.96 -5.37 12.15
CA GLU A 263 -11.47 -5.44 13.54
C GLU A 263 -10.71 -4.49 14.47
N ILE A 264 -9.37 -4.46 14.39
CA ILE A 264 -8.55 -3.59 15.25
C ILE A 264 -8.74 -2.11 14.87
N GLN A 265 -8.95 -1.79 13.59
CA GLN A 265 -9.33 -0.45 13.14
C GLN A 265 -10.67 -0.01 13.73
N GLY A 266 -11.67 -0.90 13.74
CA GLY A 266 -12.96 -0.65 14.39
C GLY A 266 -12.78 -0.34 15.89
N MET A 267 -12.06 -1.21 16.61
CA MET A 267 -11.77 -0.99 18.03
C MET A 267 -11.03 0.32 18.28
N HIS A 268 -10.03 0.65 17.46
CA HIS A 268 -9.27 1.90 17.57
C HIS A 268 -10.16 3.15 17.46
N LYS A 269 -11.17 3.15 16.58
CA LYS A 269 -12.14 4.26 16.48
C LYS A 269 -12.94 4.42 17.77
N VAL A 270 -13.43 3.30 18.33
CA VAL A 270 -14.15 3.30 19.61
C VAL A 270 -13.25 3.78 20.76
N LEU A 271 -11.99 3.37 20.80
CA LEU A 271 -11.02 3.80 21.82
C LEU A 271 -10.78 5.32 21.81
N ILE A 272 -10.71 5.94 20.63
CA ILE A 272 -10.60 7.41 20.51
C ILE A 272 -11.83 8.07 21.13
N ALA A 273 -13.02 7.61 20.76
CA ALA A 273 -14.27 8.17 21.27
C ALA A 273 -14.40 7.99 22.79
N LEU A 274 -14.01 6.82 23.32
CA LEU A 274 -13.98 6.56 24.76
C LEU A 274 -12.98 7.45 25.52
N ASP A 275 -11.76 7.63 25.00
CA ASP A 275 -10.77 8.52 25.65
C ASP A 275 -11.29 9.96 25.76
N LEU A 276 -12.01 10.43 24.73
CA LEU A 276 -12.67 11.74 24.75
C LEU A 276 -13.85 11.77 25.74
N PHE A 277 -14.72 10.76 25.70
CA PHE A 277 -15.88 10.63 26.58
C PHE A 277 -15.47 10.67 28.06
N PHE A 278 -14.54 9.80 28.49
CA PHE A 278 -14.08 9.75 29.88
C PHE A 278 -13.49 11.09 30.34
N LYS A 279 -12.73 11.79 29.48
CA LYS A 279 -12.18 13.12 29.79
C LYS A 279 -13.25 14.22 29.87
N SER A 280 -14.32 14.09 29.10
CA SER A 280 -15.43 15.05 29.10
C SER A 280 -16.31 14.90 30.35
N GLU A 281 -16.57 13.67 30.78
CA GLU A 281 -17.42 13.35 31.94
C GLU A 281 -16.75 13.61 33.29
N ALA A 282 -15.41 13.57 33.37
CA ALA A 282 -14.71 13.90 34.62
C ALA A 282 -14.66 15.40 34.90
N GLN A 283 -14.93 15.75 36.16
CA GLN A 283 -14.75 17.11 36.69
C GLN A 283 -13.30 17.58 36.51
N ARG A 284 -13.09 18.89 36.32
CA ARG A 284 -11.77 19.44 35.97
C ARG A 284 -10.69 19.06 36.97
N GLU A 285 -11.00 18.99 38.27
CA GLU A 285 -10.03 18.57 39.30
C GLU A 285 -9.68 17.08 39.28
N ASP A 286 -10.54 16.24 38.70
CA ASP A 286 -10.41 14.77 38.68
C ASP A 286 -9.85 14.22 37.36
N ARG A 287 -9.65 15.08 36.35
CA ARG A 287 -9.12 14.67 35.04
C ARG A 287 -7.70 14.12 35.12
N GLU A 288 -6.89 14.56 36.08
CA GLU A 288 -5.54 14.04 36.29
C GLU A 288 -5.52 12.63 36.90
N LYS A 289 -6.63 12.19 37.51
CA LYS A 289 -6.79 10.84 38.09
C LYS A 289 -7.25 9.80 37.06
N LEU A 290 -7.72 10.24 35.89
CA LEU A 290 -8.07 9.35 34.79
C LEU A 290 -6.81 8.85 34.07
N TYR A 291 -6.80 7.57 33.74
CA TYR A 291 -5.76 6.99 32.88
C TYR A 291 -6.05 7.36 31.43
N GLY A 292 -5.24 8.26 30.87
CA GLY A 292 -5.27 8.53 29.44
C GLY A 292 -4.75 7.34 28.62
N ILE A 293 -5.41 7.04 27.50
CA ILE A 293 -5.03 5.94 26.59
C ILE A 293 -4.43 6.42 25.26
N LYS A 294 -4.07 7.71 25.18
CA LYS A 294 -3.49 8.33 23.96
C LYS A 294 -2.20 7.64 23.47
N PRO A 295 -1.25 7.23 24.34
CA PRO A 295 -0.09 6.46 23.91
C PRO A 295 -0.47 5.13 23.26
N GLU A 296 -1.44 4.42 23.83
CA GLU A 296 -1.93 3.13 23.33
C GLU A 296 -2.64 3.30 21.98
N ILE A 297 -3.52 4.29 21.85
CA ILE A 297 -4.18 4.66 20.58
C ILE A 297 -3.12 4.90 19.50
N THR A 298 -2.07 5.66 19.82
CA THR A 298 -0.97 5.95 18.87
C THR A 298 -0.18 4.69 18.51
N GLY A 299 0.08 3.82 19.48
CA GLY A 299 0.75 2.53 19.26
C GLY A 299 -0.05 1.59 18.37
N ILE A 300 -1.35 1.46 18.64
CA ILE A 300 -2.32 0.68 17.85
C ILE A 300 -2.33 1.18 16.40
N LYS A 301 -2.47 2.49 16.19
CA LYS A 301 -2.42 3.11 14.87
C LYS A 301 -1.16 2.74 14.09
N ASN A 302 0.02 2.90 14.70
CA ASN A 302 1.29 2.68 14.01
C ASN A 302 1.46 1.22 13.57
N LEU A 303 1.00 0.26 14.39
CA LEU A 303 1.07 -1.16 14.06
C LEU A 303 0.03 -1.58 13.02
N ILE A 304 -1.18 -1.00 13.02
CA ILE A 304 -2.16 -1.16 11.94
C ILE A 304 -1.54 -0.74 10.60
N VAL A 305 -0.90 0.43 10.54
CA VAL A 305 -0.29 0.94 9.31
C VAL A 305 0.80 0.00 8.80
N LYS A 306 1.70 -0.46 9.68
CA LYS A 306 2.76 -1.40 9.32
C LYS A 306 2.23 -2.76 8.85
N ALA A 307 1.22 -3.31 9.53
CA ALA A 307 0.60 -4.57 9.14
C ALA A 307 -0.12 -4.45 7.78
N ASN A 308 -0.79 -3.32 7.55
CA ASN A 308 -1.46 -3.03 6.28
C ASN A 308 -0.45 -2.84 5.13
N GLN A 309 0.72 -2.27 5.41
CA GLN A 309 1.81 -2.19 4.43
C GLN A 309 2.25 -3.58 3.98
N LYS A 310 2.45 -4.53 4.90
CA LYS A 310 2.79 -5.93 4.57
C LYS A 310 1.70 -6.62 3.74
N ARG A 311 0.43 -6.37 4.07
CA ARG A 311 -0.71 -6.86 3.27
C ARG A 311 -0.65 -6.35 1.83
N HIS A 312 -0.46 -5.05 1.65
CA HIS A 312 -0.41 -4.44 0.33
C HIS A 312 0.82 -4.87 -0.46
N ASP A 313 1.99 -4.95 0.18
CA ASP A 313 3.21 -5.44 -0.48
C ASP A 313 3.07 -6.88 -0.99
N TYR A 314 2.30 -7.74 -0.29
CA TYR A 314 1.94 -9.06 -0.81
C TYR A 314 1.02 -8.97 -2.03
N ILE A 315 -0.05 -8.17 -1.97
CA ILE A 315 -1.02 -8.01 -3.07
C ILE A 315 -0.31 -7.51 -4.33
N SER A 316 0.49 -6.44 -4.22
CA SER A 316 1.21 -5.87 -5.37
C SER A 316 2.16 -6.89 -6.01
N LYS A 317 2.93 -7.63 -5.22
CA LYS A 317 3.83 -8.65 -5.78
C LYS A 317 3.08 -9.83 -6.40
N LYS A 318 1.93 -10.22 -5.85
CA LYS A 318 1.08 -11.27 -6.42
C LYS A 318 0.50 -10.84 -7.77
N GLU A 319 0.04 -9.60 -7.87
CA GLU A 319 -0.43 -8.99 -9.12
C GLU A 319 0.69 -8.90 -10.17
N GLU A 320 1.89 -8.47 -9.79
CA GLU A 320 3.07 -8.46 -10.67
C GLU A 320 3.40 -9.86 -11.20
N MET A 321 3.37 -10.88 -10.33
CA MET A 321 3.61 -12.27 -10.73
C MET A 321 2.55 -12.79 -11.70
N ASP A 322 1.27 -12.52 -11.44
CA ASP A 322 0.19 -12.97 -12.32
C ASP A 322 0.23 -12.23 -13.66
N GLN A 323 0.65 -10.96 -13.67
CA GLN A 323 0.92 -10.20 -14.90
C GLN A 323 2.09 -10.80 -15.69
N MET A 324 3.20 -11.14 -15.04
CA MET A 324 4.36 -11.79 -15.67
C MET A 324 3.99 -13.15 -16.29
N LYS A 325 3.17 -13.95 -15.59
CA LYS A 325 2.64 -15.22 -16.12
C LYS A 325 1.77 -15.02 -17.35
N ARG A 326 0.87 -14.01 -17.34
CA ARG A 326 0.02 -13.66 -18.49
C ARG A 326 0.83 -13.21 -19.70
N LEU A 327 2.00 -12.61 -19.48
CA LEU A 327 2.94 -12.21 -20.54
C LEU A 327 3.80 -13.38 -21.07
N GLY A 328 3.55 -14.62 -20.62
CA GLY A 328 4.27 -15.81 -21.11
C GLY A 328 5.72 -15.92 -20.61
N ILE A 329 6.13 -15.09 -19.65
CA ILE A 329 7.45 -15.16 -19.03
C ILE A 329 7.39 -16.22 -17.93
N SER A 330 7.62 -17.48 -18.30
CA SER A 330 7.86 -18.53 -17.30
C SER A 330 9.21 -18.28 -16.63
N LEU A 331 9.19 -18.13 -15.31
CA LEU A 331 10.38 -18.04 -14.45
C LEU A 331 11.18 -19.35 -14.40
N ASP A 332 10.79 -20.35 -15.19
CA ASP A 332 11.34 -21.70 -15.22
C ASP A 332 12.28 -21.92 -16.41
N ARG A 333 13.12 -20.93 -16.72
CA ARG A 333 14.35 -21.19 -17.47
C ARG A 333 15.52 -21.22 -16.48
N SER A 334 15.55 -22.29 -15.69
CA SER A 334 16.83 -22.80 -15.19
C SER A 334 17.52 -23.51 -16.37
N PRO A 335 18.85 -23.35 -16.55
CA PRO A 335 19.59 -24.09 -17.57
C PRO A 335 19.56 -25.60 -17.35
#